data_AF-A0A8T1WQ72-F1
#
_entry.id   AF-A0A8T1WQ72-F1
#
_cell.length_a   1.000
_cell.length_b   1.000
_cell.length_c   1.000
_cell.angle_alpha   90.00
_cell.angle_beta   90.00
_cell.angle_gamma   90.00
#
_symmetry.space_group_name_H-M   'P 1'
#
loop_
_entity.id
_entity.type
_entity.pdbx_description
1 polymer ?
#
loop_
_entity_poly.entity_id
_entity_poly.type
_entity_poly.pdbx_seq_one_letter_code
_entity_poly.pdbx_strand_id
1 'polypeptide(L)'
;MVTDSYPPGYLETIKWLHRHDTSAEILLTENGWCGDDEIDNPDQLWYFQAYLEQVHKAVAEEHIPIIGYTAWSFLDNYEWGSYTSRFGLYYVNYTSEAGSPDFYEPNPTDLARIARPSARWFQTVAKTKCLDNDAAAATTAATPESSKQQHHRHLWRWLFGFVGVAVLSAVVVLALVFFLARRLWHHFRGHGNSEATEGTPLL
;
A
#
# COMPACT_ATOMS: atom_id res chain seq x y z
N MET A 1 1.87 11.69 1.64
CA MET A 1 2.81 12.41 2.53
C MET A 1 1.98 13.31 3.40
N VAL A 2 1.92 12.99 4.69
CA VAL A 2 1.22 13.78 5.71
C VAL A 2 1.90 15.15 5.84
N THR A 3 1.16 16.24 5.64
CA THR A 3 1.69 17.61 5.71
C THR A 3 1.66 18.22 7.11
N ASP A 4 0.90 17.64 8.04
CA ASP A 4 0.54 18.28 9.32
C ASP A 4 1.08 17.55 10.57
N SER A 5 2.07 16.66 10.41
CA SER A 5 2.69 15.93 11.52
C SER A 5 4.16 16.33 11.72
N TYR A 6 4.56 16.58 12.96
CA TYR A 6 5.92 17.00 13.32
C TYR A 6 6.52 16.13 14.44
N PRO A 7 7.04 14.92 14.11
CA PRO A 7 7.61 14.01 15.10
C PRO A 7 8.67 14.63 16.03
N PRO A 8 9.65 15.44 15.54
CA PRO A 8 10.69 16.00 16.43
C PRO A 8 10.13 16.81 17.61
N GLY A 9 8.95 17.41 17.47
CA GLY A 9 8.27 18.11 18.56
C GLY A 9 7.93 17.21 19.75
N TYR A 10 7.73 15.91 19.53
CA TYR A 10 7.45 14.95 20.60
C TYR A 10 8.67 14.73 21.50
N LEU A 11 9.86 14.57 20.92
CA LEU A 11 11.11 14.50 21.68
C LEU A 11 11.34 15.79 22.48
N GLU A 12 11.17 16.95 21.84
CA GLU A 12 11.36 18.23 22.52
C GLU A 12 10.37 18.45 23.66
N THR A 13 9.13 17.96 23.53
CA THR A 13 8.13 17.98 24.60
C THR A 13 8.54 17.08 25.76
N ILE A 14 9.01 15.87 25.49
CA ILE A 14 9.50 14.94 26.52
C ILE A 14 10.69 15.56 27.27
N LYS A 15 11.65 16.15 26.54
CA LYS A 15 12.80 16.85 27.14
C LYS A 15 12.36 18.04 27.98
N TRP A 16 11.36 18.80 27.51
CA TRP A 16 10.81 19.92 28.27
C TRP A 16 10.17 19.47 29.58
N LEU A 17 9.36 18.40 29.56
CA LEU A 17 8.75 17.82 30.75
C LEU A 17 9.82 17.33 31.74
N HIS A 18 10.82 16.59 31.27
CA HIS A 18 11.87 16.06 32.12
C HIS A 18 12.74 17.15 32.77
N ARG A 19 12.97 18.29 32.07
CA ARG A 19 13.67 19.44 32.67
C ARG A 19 12.91 20.07 33.83
N HIS A 20 11.60 19.86 33.93
CA HIS A 20 10.80 20.39 35.03
C HIS A 20 10.98 19.57 36.31
N ASP A 21 11.10 18.24 36.18
CA ASP A 21 11.44 17.33 37.26
C ASP A 21 12.26 16.15 36.72
N THR A 22 13.56 16.16 36.99
CA THR A 22 14.48 15.11 36.51
C THR A 22 14.41 13.83 37.33
N SER A 23 13.69 13.83 38.45
CA SER A 23 13.48 12.65 39.31
C SER A 23 12.23 11.87 38.94
N ALA A 24 11.31 12.47 38.19
CA ALA A 24 10.05 11.86 37.80
C ALA A 24 10.22 10.86 36.64
N GLU A 25 9.59 9.70 36.80
CA GLU A 25 9.37 8.74 35.72
C GLU A 25 8.21 9.22 34.81
N ILE A 26 8.32 8.99 33.50
CA ILE A 26 7.34 9.46 32.51
C ILE A 26 6.59 8.28 31.90
N LEU A 27 5.27 8.27 32.04
CA LEU A 27 4.36 7.39 31.31
C LEU A 27 3.67 8.17 30.19
N LEU A 28 3.87 7.76 28.94
CA LEU A 28 3.23 8.38 27.79
C LEU A 28 1.84 7.76 27.60
N THR A 29 0.82 8.39 28.18
CA THR A 29 -0.53 7.81 28.31
C THR A 29 -1.34 7.82 27.02
N GLU A 30 -1.11 8.77 26.12
CA GLU A 30 -1.82 8.83 24.84
C GLU A 30 -0.91 9.44 23.76
N ASN A 31 -0.86 8.75 22.62
CA ASN A 31 -0.27 9.26 21.40
C ASN A 31 -0.92 8.53 20.22
N GLY A 32 -1.37 9.26 19.20
CA GLY A 32 -2.19 8.68 18.15
C GLY A 32 -2.38 9.59 16.95
N TRP A 33 -2.91 9.00 15.88
CA TRP A 33 -3.16 9.65 14.60
C TRP A 33 -4.66 9.69 14.32
N CYS A 34 -5.18 10.88 13.99
CA CYS A 34 -6.55 11.04 13.53
C CYS A 34 -6.66 10.53 12.10
N GLY A 35 -7.09 9.28 11.93
CA GLY A 35 -7.38 8.68 10.64
C GLY A 35 -8.83 8.87 10.20
N ASP A 36 -9.13 8.20 9.10
CA ASP A 36 -10.45 8.09 8.49
C ASP A 36 -10.94 6.62 8.47
N ASP A 37 -11.99 6.37 7.70
CA ASP A 37 -12.64 5.06 7.60
C ASP A 37 -11.83 4.03 6.76
N GLU A 38 -10.59 4.34 6.34
CA GLU A 38 -9.77 3.43 5.55
C GLU A 38 -9.02 2.41 6.41
N ILE A 39 -9.24 1.10 6.24
CA ILE A 39 -8.57 0.07 7.06
C ILE A 39 -7.03 0.05 6.88
N ASP A 40 -6.52 0.31 5.68
CA ASP A 40 -5.07 0.20 5.40
C ASP A 40 -4.25 1.32 6.07
N ASN A 41 -4.79 2.54 6.10
CA ASN A 41 -4.27 3.72 6.83
C ASN A 41 -2.72 3.75 7.00
N PRO A 42 -1.96 3.85 5.89
CA PRO A 42 -0.50 3.85 5.95
C PRO A 42 0.06 5.09 6.67
N ASP A 43 -0.69 6.19 6.70
CA ASP A 43 -0.31 7.41 7.40
C ASP A 43 -0.30 7.21 8.93
N GLN A 44 -1.27 6.46 9.47
CA GLN A 44 -1.26 6.05 10.88
C GLN A 44 -0.04 5.18 11.21
N LEU A 45 0.30 4.22 10.35
CA LEU A 45 1.48 3.38 10.55
C LEU A 45 2.77 4.23 10.57
N TRP A 46 2.94 5.11 9.57
CA TRP A 46 4.08 6.02 9.52
C TRP A 46 4.14 6.93 10.76
N TYR A 47 3.01 7.47 11.20
CA TYR A 47 2.93 8.30 12.41
C TYR A 47 3.50 7.56 13.63
N PHE A 48 2.99 6.35 13.90
CA PHE A 48 3.46 5.58 15.04
C PHE A 48 4.94 5.24 14.95
N GLN A 49 5.43 4.84 13.77
CA GLN A 49 6.85 4.56 13.56
C GLN A 49 7.72 5.79 13.85
N ALA A 50 7.34 6.95 13.31
CA ALA A 50 8.12 8.18 13.47
C ALA A 50 8.12 8.72 14.91
N TYR A 51 7.00 8.60 15.62
CA TYR A 51 6.87 9.06 17.02
C TYR A 51 7.53 8.11 18.01
N LEU A 52 7.44 6.79 17.82
CA LEU A 52 8.18 5.84 18.65
C LEU A 52 9.69 5.91 18.43
N GLU A 53 10.16 6.30 17.26
CA GLU A 53 11.58 6.64 17.06
C GLU A 53 12.00 7.81 17.97
N GLN A 54 11.14 8.81 18.16
CA GLN A 54 11.45 9.91 19.09
C GLN A 54 11.45 9.45 20.55
N VAL A 55 10.54 8.57 20.94
CA VAL A 55 10.54 7.95 22.27
C VAL A 55 11.82 7.14 22.47
N HIS A 56 12.25 6.38 21.47
CA HIS A 56 13.50 5.65 21.51
C HIS A 56 14.70 6.58 21.71
N LYS A 57 14.78 7.72 20.99
CA LYS A 57 15.84 8.72 21.20
C LYS A 57 15.82 9.30 22.61
N ALA A 58 14.64 9.59 23.16
CA ALA A 58 14.51 10.08 24.53
C ALA A 58 15.07 9.08 25.56
N VAL A 59 14.86 7.78 25.35
CA VAL A 59 15.37 6.72 26.23
C VAL A 59 16.87 6.46 26.00
N ALA A 60 17.27 6.24 24.74
CA ALA A 60 18.60 5.74 24.39
C ALA A 60 19.68 6.81 24.32
N GLU A 61 19.34 8.03 23.88
CA GLU A 61 20.30 9.12 23.70
C GLU A 61 20.23 10.11 24.87
N GLU A 62 19.01 10.50 25.28
CA GLU A 62 18.80 11.50 26.33
C GLU A 62 18.69 10.88 27.75
N HIS A 63 18.63 9.55 27.86
CA HIS A 63 18.56 8.81 29.13
C HIS A 63 17.39 9.21 30.04
N ILE A 64 16.26 9.64 29.45
CA ILE A 64 15.06 10.05 30.17
C ILE A 64 14.29 8.79 30.64
N PRO A 65 13.84 8.71 31.91
CA PRO A 65 13.16 7.54 32.47
C PRO A 65 11.72 7.41 31.97
N ILE A 66 11.55 6.98 30.72
CA ILE A 66 10.23 6.64 30.15
C ILE A 66 9.87 5.20 30.54
N ILE A 67 8.79 5.05 31.32
CA ILE A 67 8.38 3.76 31.88
C ILE A 67 7.29 3.05 31.08
N GLY A 68 6.69 3.73 30.10
CA GLY A 68 5.69 3.14 29.23
C GLY A 68 5.15 4.07 28.17
N TYR A 69 4.45 3.47 27.20
CA TYR A 69 3.79 4.15 26.09
C TYR A 69 2.49 3.42 25.77
N THR A 70 1.41 4.17 25.61
CA THR A 70 0.09 3.65 25.24
C THR A 70 -0.42 4.37 23.99
N ALA A 71 -0.61 3.58 22.93
CA ALA A 71 -1.17 4.07 21.67
C ALA A 71 -2.65 4.46 21.85
N TRP A 72 -3.00 5.66 21.43
CA TRP A 72 -4.38 6.09 21.30
C TRP A 72 -4.86 5.76 19.87
N SER A 73 -5.77 4.81 19.68
CA SER A 73 -6.44 3.98 20.70
C SER A 73 -6.46 2.51 20.30
N PHE A 74 -6.88 1.62 21.21
CA PHE A 74 -6.91 0.19 20.89
C PHE A 74 -7.92 -0.13 19.77
N LEU A 75 -9.12 0.45 19.83
CA LEU A 75 -10.19 0.29 18.84
C LEU A 75 -10.68 1.66 18.40
N ASP A 76 -11.18 1.77 17.17
CA ASP A 76 -11.99 2.93 16.80
C ASP A 76 -13.12 3.09 17.83
N ASN A 77 -13.33 4.33 18.28
CA ASN A 77 -14.28 4.64 19.35
C ASN A 77 -15.07 5.93 19.04
N TYR A 78 -15.91 6.34 19.99
CA TYR A 78 -16.66 7.60 19.91
C TYR A 78 -15.75 8.77 20.30
N GLU A 79 -15.26 9.50 19.31
CA GLU A 79 -14.37 10.64 19.50
C GLU A 79 -15.20 11.89 19.78
N TRP A 80 -15.58 12.07 21.05
CA TRP A 80 -16.09 13.31 21.66
C TRP A 80 -17.21 14.04 20.89
N GLY A 81 -18.06 13.33 20.17
CA GLY A 81 -19.10 13.94 19.34
C GLY A 81 -19.39 13.18 18.07
N SER A 82 -18.44 12.37 17.59
CA SER A 82 -18.56 11.70 16.30
C SER A 82 -17.86 10.34 16.26
N TYR A 83 -18.32 9.47 15.37
CA TYR A 83 -17.66 8.23 14.95
C TYR A 83 -16.86 8.40 13.65
N THR A 84 -16.82 9.61 13.07
CA THR A 84 -16.13 9.88 11.80
C THR A 84 -14.61 9.79 11.96
N SER A 85 -14.07 10.35 13.05
CA SER A 85 -12.63 10.29 13.34
C SER A 85 -12.24 8.90 13.84
N ARG A 86 -11.21 8.31 13.23
CA ARG A 86 -10.78 6.95 13.54
C ARG A 86 -9.34 6.92 14.04
N PHE A 87 -9.17 6.71 15.35
CA PHE A 87 -7.85 6.62 16.00
C PHE A 87 -7.38 5.19 16.27
N GLY A 88 -8.25 4.20 16.11
CA GLY A 88 -8.01 2.84 16.56
C GLY A 88 -6.86 2.17 15.82
N LEU A 89 -6.10 1.33 16.51
CA LEU A 89 -5.24 0.31 15.90
C LEU A 89 -6.08 -0.77 15.22
N TYR A 90 -7.30 -0.97 15.71
CA TYR A 90 -8.29 -1.85 15.09
C TYR A 90 -9.46 -1.01 14.56
N TYR A 91 -9.75 -1.22 13.28
CA TYR A 91 -10.95 -0.71 12.65
C TYR A 91 -12.19 -1.36 13.28
N VAL A 92 -13.22 -0.56 13.55
CA VAL A 92 -14.53 -1.07 13.98
C VAL A 92 -15.58 -0.78 12.92
N ASN A 93 -16.22 -1.84 12.43
CA ASN A 93 -17.32 -1.74 11.46
C ASN A 93 -18.61 -1.22 12.13
N TYR A 94 -18.79 0.10 12.14
CA TYR A 94 -20.02 0.73 12.62
C TYR A 94 -21.12 0.58 11.58
N THR A 95 -22.22 -0.08 11.95
CA THR A 95 -23.43 -0.16 11.13
C THR A 95 -24.41 0.94 11.56
N SER A 96 -25.39 1.26 10.72
CA SER A 96 -26.45 2.22 11.07
C SER A 96 -27.28 1.81 12.28
N GLU A 97 -27.24 0.53 12.64
CA GLU A 97 -27.98 -0.07 13.75
C GLU A 97 -27.11 -0.24 15.00
N ALA A 98 -25.80 0.00 14.90
CA ALA A 98 -24.87 -0.10 16.02
C ALA A 98 -25.25 0.91 17.12
N GLY A 99 -25.72 0.40 18.26
CA GLY A 99 -26.14 1.21 19.41
C GLY A 99 -27.61 1.62 19.42
N SER A 100 -28.46 1.03 18.56
CA SER A 100 -29.92 1.23 18.62
C SER A 100 -30.49 0.84 19.99
N PRO A 101 -31.38 1.65 20.59
CA PRO A 101 -32.09 1.30 21.82
C PRO A 101 -33.18 0.24 21.61
N ASP A 102 -33.59 0.00 20.37
CA ASP A 102 -34.59 -0.99 20.01
C ASP A 102 -34.00 -2.41 20.02
N PHE A 103 -34.82 -3.44 20.28
CA PHE A 103 -34.36 -4.83 20.26
C PHE A 103 -33.77 -5.15 18.88
N TYR A 104 -32.45 -5.36 18.87
CA TYR A 104 -31.64 -5.56 17.68
C TYR A 104 -30.96 -6.92 17.76
N GLU A 105 -31.11 -7.75 16.71
CA GLU A 105 -30.30 -8.95 16.51
C GLU A 105 -29.09 -8.58 15.63
N PRO A 106 -27.90 -8.34 16.21
CA PRO A 106 -26.73 -7.97 15.41
C PRO A 106 -26.28 -9.12 14.52
N ASN A 107 -25.90 -8.78 13.28
CA ASN A 107 -25.15 -9.70 12.45
C ASN A 107 -23.78 -10.00 13.07
N PRO A 108 -23.22 -11.20 12.88
CA PRO A 108 -21.89 -11.53 13.40
C PRO A 108 -20.75 -10.60 12.92
N THR A 109 -20.96 -9.88 11.83
CA THR A 109 -20.03 -8.91 11.24
C THR A 109 -20.14 -7.51 11.81
N ASP A 110 -21.16 -7.24 12.62
CA ASP A 110 -21.38 -5.93 13.20
C ASP A 110 -20.35 -5.68 14.29
N LEU A 111 -19.80 -4.46 14.29
CA LEU A 111 -18.72 -4.08 15.19
C LEU A 111 -17.49 -5.01 15.09
N ALA A 112 -17.31 -5.69 13.94
CA ALA A 112 -16.10 -6.49 13.70
C ALA A 112 -14.85 -5.63 13.93
N ARG A 113 -13.88 -6.18 14.66
CA ARG A 113 -12.62 -5.52 15.00
C ARG A 113 -11.53 -6.03 14.07
N ILE A 114 -11.12 -5.20 13.11
CA ILE A 114 -10.19 -5.59 12.05
C ILE A 114 -8.85 -4.91 12.31
N ALA A 115 -7.80 -5.70 12.53
CA ALA A 115 -6.47 -5.18 12.79
C ALA A 115 -5.94 -4.37 11.58
N ARG A 116 -5.61 -3.10 11.81
CA ARG A 116 -4.92 -2.25 10.83
C ARG A 116 -3.42 -2.62 10.78
N PRO A 117 -2.66 -2.16 9.76
CA PRO A 117 -1.22 -2.40 9.70
C PRO A 117 -0.46 -1.93 10.97
N SER A 118 -0.87 -0.81 11.56
CA SER A 118 -0.35 -0.29 12.84
C SER A 118 -0.50 -1.29 14.00
N ALA A 119 -1.63 -1.98 14.15
CA ALA A 119 -1.83 -3.02 15.16
C ALA A 119 -0.84 -4.18 14.98
N ARG A 120 -0.63 -4.63 13.75
CA ARG A 120 0.31 -5.72 13.43
C ARG A 120 1.75 -5.29 13.71
N TRP A 121 2.07 -4.04 13.38
CA TRP A 121 3.36 -3.45 13.68
C TRP A 121 3.63 -3.38 15.19
N PHE A 122 2.69 -2.85 15.97
CA PHE A 122 2.78 -2.85 17.44
C PHE A 122 2.87 -4.26 18.02
N GLN A 123 2.19 -5.25 17.43
CA GLN A 123 2.34 -6.64 17.82
C GLN A 123 3.78 -7.13 17.63
N THR A 124 4.44 -6.76 16.53
CA THR A 124 5.86 -7.06 16.30
C THR A 124 6.73 -6.37 17.33
N VAL A 125 6.61 -5.04 17.49
CA VAL A 125 7.38 -4.25 18.47
C VAL A 125 7.21 -4.81 19.89
N ALA A 126 5.99 -5.15 20.29
CA ALA A 126 5.71 -5.71 21.62
C ALA A 126 6.36 -7.09 21.83
N LYS A 127 6.47 -7.92 20.78
CA LYS A 127 7.11 -9.24 20.82
C LYS A 127 8.64 -9.16 20.75
N THR A 128 9.17 -8.34 19.85
CA THR A 128 10.61 -8.27 19.56
C THR A 128 11.34 -7.30 20.49
N LYS A 129 10.62 -6.31 21.04
CA LYS A 129 11.19 -5.16 21.77
C LYS A 129 12.14 -4.32 20.91
N CYS A 130 12.00 -4.39 19.58
CA CYS A 130 12.82 -3.64 18.61
C CYS A 130 11.92 -2.79 17.70
N LEU A 131 12.45 -1.67 17.23
CA LEU A 131 11.85 -0.92 16.12
C LEU A 131 12.42 -1.46 14.81
N ASP A 132 11.61 -1.53 13.74
CA ASP A 132 12.00 -2.21 12.48
C ASP A 132 13.30 -1.68 11.84
N ASN A 133 13.73 -0.46 12.19
CA ASN A 133 14.98 0.14 11.73
C ASN A 133 16.24 -0.50 12.33
N ASP A 134 16.13 -1.22 13.45
CA ASP A 134 17.27 -1.90 14.08
C ASP A 134 17.74 -3.11 13.24
N ALA A 135 16.82 -3.73 12.48
CA ALA A 135 17.15 -4.79 11.55
C ALA A 135 17.85 -4.26 10.28
N ALA A 136 17.48 -3.07 9.80
CA ALA A 136 18.12 -2.43 8.65
C ALA A 136 19.53 -1.90 8.98
N ALA A 137 19.72 -1.38 10.19
CA ALA A 137 21.04 -0.97 10.70
C ALA A 137 21.95 -2.18 10.96
N ALA A 138 21.41 -3.31 11.44
CA ALA A 138 22.16 -4.57 11.57
C ALA A 138 22.50 -5.21 10.21
N THR A 139 21.68 -5.00 9.19
CA THR A 139 21.90 -5.55 7.83
C THR A 139 22.97 -4.76 7.05
N THR A 140 23.22 -3.50 7.39
CA THR A 140 24.27 -2.69 6.74
C THR A 140 25.68 -2.95 7.30
N ALA A 141 25.81 -3.64 8.44
CA ALA A 141 27.09 -3.94 9.06
C ALA A 141 27.65 -5.33 8.70
N ALA A 142 26.90 -6.19 8.01
CA ALA A 142 27.34 -7.56 7.77
C ALA A 142 26.78 -8.21 6.49
N THR A 143 27.28 -7.86 5.30
CA THR A 143 27.47 -8.89 4.24
C THR A 143 28.47 -8.43 3.16
N PRO A 144 29.45 -9.27 2.77
CA PRO A 144 30.22 -9.07 1.54
C PRO A 144 29.35 -9.35 0.30
N GLU A 145 29.61 -8.60 -0.77
CA GLU A 145 29.05 -8.69 -2.11
C GLU A 145 28.86 -10.14 -2.62
N SER A 146 27.62 -10.52 -2.96
CA SER A 146 27.30 -11.80 -3.62
C SER A 146 26.93 -11.56 -5.10
N SER A 147 27.91 -11.81 -5.97
CA SER A 147 27.91 -11.58 -7.42
C SER A 147 27.05 -12.52 -8.27
N LYS A 148 26.21 -13.40 -7.68
CA LYS A 148 25.52 -14.45 -8.45
C LYS A 148 24.11 -14.11 -8.96
N GLN A 149 23.49 -13.04 -8.47
CA GLN A 149 22.09 -12.72 -8.82
C GLN A 149 21.94 -11.84 -10.07
N GLN A 150 23.02 -11.19 -10.51
CA GLN A 150 23.01 -10.29 -11.67
C GLN A 150 23.00 -11.05 -13.01
N HIS A 151 23.53 -12.27 -13.07
CA HIS A 151 23.63 -13.04 -14.31
C HIS A 151 22.28 -13.62 -14.76
N HIS A 152 21.41 -14.02 -13.81
CA HIS A 152 20.11 -14.62 -14.12
C HIS A 152 19.09 -13.61 -14.69
N ARG A 153 19.13 -12.34 -14.23
CA ARG A 153 18.25 -11.27 -14.73
C ARG A 153 18.60 -10.85 -16.17
N HIS A 154 19.86 -11.00 -16.58
CA HIS A 154 20.30 -10.66 -17.93
C HIS A 154 19.86 -11.70 -18.97
N LEU A 155 19.94 -12.99 -18.63
CA LEU A 155 19.51 -14.09 -19.51
C LEU A 155 18.00 -14.06 -19.82
N TRP A 156 17.16 -13.80 -18.81
CA TRP A 156 15.70 -13.75 -18.99
C TRP A 156 15.26 -12.55 -19.84
N ARG A 157 15.91 -11.38 -19.69
CA ARG A 157 15.61 -10.18 -20.51
C ARG A 157 15.86 -10.42 -22.01
N TRP A 158 16.88 -11.20 -22.37
CA TRP A 158 17.18 -11.51 -23.76
C TRP A 158 16.24 -12.58 -24.34
N LEU A 159 15.88 -13.60 -23.56
CA LEU A 159 14.94 -14.65 -23.99
C LEU A 159 13.55 -14.12 -24.36
N PHE A 160 12.95 -13.25 -23.53
CA PHE A 160 11.64 -12.67 -23.86
C PHE A 160 11.69 -11.65 -25.01
N GLY A 161 12.83 -10.95 -25.18
CA GLY A 161 13.02 -10.01 -26.27
C GLY A 161 12.99 -10.67 -27.65
N PHE A 162 13.66 -11.82 -27.82
CA PHE A 162 13.70 -12.52 -29.11
C PHE A 162 12.34 -13.12 -29.49
N VAL A 163 11.60 -13.68 -28.53
CA VAL A 163 10.26 -14.24 -28.79
C VAL A 163 9.29 -13.14 -29.23
N GLY A 164 9.33 -11.97 -28.59
CA GLY A 164 8.48 -10.82 -28.98
C GLY A 164 8.75 -10.34 -30.41
N VAL A 165 10.01 -10.25 -30.82
CA VAL A 165 10.39 -9.80 -32.17
C VAL A 165 9.97 -10.80 -33.24
N ALA A 166 10.09 -12.11 -33.00
CA ALA A 166 9.69 -13.15 -33.94
C ALA A 166 8.17 -13.17 -34.18
N VAL A 167 7.36 -12.99 -33.12
CA VAL A 167 5.90 -12.93 -33.25
C VAL A 167 5.47 -11.68 -34.04
N LEU A 168 6.08 -10.53 -33.78
CA LEU A 168 5.73 -9.29 -34.48
C LEU A 168 6.04 -9.39 -35.99
N SER A 169 7.18 -9.97 -36.34
CA SER A 169 7.59 -10.14 -37.73
C SER A 169 6.69 -11.14 -38.48
N ALA A 170 6.26 -12.23 -37.85
CA ALA A 170 5.32 -13.17 -38.45
C ALA A 170 3.95 -12.51 -38.74
N VAL A 171 3.44 -11.68 -37.84
CA VAL A 171 2.17 -10.95 -38.03
C VAL A 171 2.26 -9.96 -39.19
N VAL A 172 3.37 -9.23 -39.30
CA VAL A 172 3.59 -8.26 -40.39
C VAL A 172 3.67 -8.97 -41.76
N VAL A 173 4.36 -10.11 -41.83
CA VAL A 173 4.44 -10.89 -43.07
C VAL A 173 3.07 -11.42 -43.49
N LEU A 174 2.28 -11.96 -42.55
CA LEU A 174 0.93 -12.44 -42.84
C LEU A 174 0.01 -11.31 -43.33
N ALA A 175 0.10 -10.13 -42.72
CA ALA A 175 -0.65 -8.96 -43.16
C ALA A 175 -0.26 -8.54 -44.59
N LEU A 176 1.05 -8.47 -44.89
CA LEU A 176 1.53 -8.13 -46.24
C LEU A 176 1.08 -9.13 -47.30
N VAL A 177 1.14 -10.44 -47.01
CA VAL A 177 0.64 -11.49 -47.91
C VAL A 177 -0.85 -11.32 -48.15
N PHE A 178 -1.64 -11.04 -47.12
CA PHE A 178 -3.07 -10.80 -47.25
C PHE A 178 -3.38 -9.58 -48.14
N PHE A 179 -2.67 -8.46 -47.93
CA PHE A 179 -2.87 -7.25 -48.74
C PHE A 179 -2.41 -7.43 -50.20
N LEU A 180 -1.31 -8.14 -50.45
CA LEU A 180 -0.85 -8.46 -51.80
C LEU A 180 -1.81 -9.40 -52.54
N ALA A 181 -2.29 -10.45 -51.88
CA ALA A 181 -3.28 -11.37 -52.43
C ALA A 181 -4.58 -10.64 -52.78
N ARG A 182 -5.05 -9.74 -51.91
CA ARG A 182 -6.24 -8.92 -52.14
C ARG A 182 -6.06 -7.95 -53.31
N ARG A 183 -4.87 -7.33 -53.43
CA ARG A 183 -4.55 -6.42 -54.55
C ARG A 183 -4.49 -7.15 -55.88
N LEU A 184 -3.90 -8.34 -55.93
CA LEU A 184 -3.86 -9.18 -57.12
C LEU A 184 -5.26 -9.66 -57.52
N TRP A 185 -6.11 -10.04 -56.55
CA TRP A 185 -7.50 -10.42 -56.80
C TRP A 185 -8.32 -9.28 -57.44
N HIS A 186 -8.15 -8.05 -56.97
CA HIS A 186 -8.80 -6.88 -57.58
C HIS A 186 -8.25 -6.55 -58.97
N HIS A 187 -6.96 -6.75 -59.23
CA HIS A 187 -6.36 -6.49 -60.54
C HIS A 187 -6.83 -7.49 -61.61
N PHE A 188 -7.04 -8.76 -61.27
CA PHE A 188 -7.56 -9.77 -62.21
C PHE A 188 -9.05 -9.62 -62.52
N ARG A 189 -9.83 -8.99 -61.63
CA ARG A 189 -11.27 -8.79 -61.83
C ARG A 189 -11.62 -7.53 -62.65
N GLY A 190 -10.63 -6.72 -63.03
CA GLY A 190 -10.79 -5.50 -63.82
C GLY A 190 -10.72 -5.68 -65.35
N HIS A 191 -10.50 -6.89 -65.87
CA HIS A 191 -10.34 -7.16 -67.31
C HIS A 191 -11.34 -8.19 -67.86
N GLY A 192 -12.60 -8.14 -67.42
CA GLY A 192 -13.65 -9.00 -67.94
C GLY A 192 -15.04 -8.37 -67.79
N ASN A 193 -15.37 -7.43 -68.67
CA ASN A 193 -16.71 -7.19 -69.21
C ASN A 193 -16.70 -5.95 -70.13
N SER A 194 -16.41 -6.17 -71.42
CA SER A 194 -16.94 -5.32 -72.49
C SER A 194 -18.32 -5.87 -72.86
N GLU A 195 -19.33 -5.10 -72.46
CA GLU A 195 -20.60 -4.81 -73.14
C GLU A 195 -21.47 -5.94 -73.70
N ALA A 196 -22.69 -5.91 -73.14
CA ALA A 196 -23.90 -6.56 -73.59
C ALA A 196 -24.60 -5.76 -74.70
N THR A 197 -25.28 -6.46 -75.59
CA THR A 197 -26.44 -6.04 -76.40
C THR A 197 -27.07 -7.34 -76.90
N GLU A 198 -28.38 -7.60 -76.98
CA GLU A 198 -29.64 -6.95 -76.65
C GLU A 198 -30.71 -8.03 -76.97
N GLY A 199 -31.97 -7.86 -76.53
CA GLY A 199 -33.06 -8.86 -76.61
C GLY A 199 -33.31 -9.47 -78.00
N THR A 200 -34.11 -10.54 -78.13
CA THR A 200 -35.59 -10.54 -78.16
C THR A 200 -36.08 -12.01 -78.27
N PRO A 201 -37.31 -12.39 -77.85
CA PRO A 201 -37.69 -13.78 -77.57
C PRO A 201 -38.53 -14.45 -78.69
N LEU A 202 -38.65 -15.79 -78.61
CA LEU A 202 -39.85 -16.64 -78.78
C LEU A 202 -39.62 -17.94 -79.56
N LEU A 203 -40.36 -18.95 -79.07
CA LEU A 203 -40.63 -20.32 -79.51
C LEU A 203 -39.56 -21.39 -79.22
#